data_AF-A0A922M3F1-F1
#
_entry.id   AF-A0A922M3F1-F1
#
_cell.length_a   1.000
_cell.length_b   1.000
_cell.length_c   1.000
_cell.angle_alpha   90.00
_cell.angle_beta   90.00
_cell.angle_gamma   90.00
#
_symmetry.space_group_name_H-M   'P 1'
#
loop_
_entity.id
_entity.type
_entity.pdbx_description
1 polymer ?
#
loop_
_entity_poly.entity_id
_entity_poly.type
_entity_poly.pdbx_seq_one_letter_code
_entity_poly.pdbx_strand_id
1 'polypeptide(L)'
;MLEDLALFTFSLGLHPRLSNNVRCRNPKSLNDAINVALEEEKIQNLLYKTTIKPKCSICGKPGHSESECREKRKLTVPPHVPLVPRSSTSFNNSQLYCNYCKNKGHDITQCHKRKYNNERRNTLNSDNRDRQAAMHHITFEPPPLLSDPSPTPYSTSYENVPSSSG
;
A
#
# COMPACT_ATOMS: atom_id res chain seq x y z
N MET A 1 -5.08 52.06 -0.70
CA MET A 1 -6.12 52.40 0.29
C MET A 1 -7.12 51.26 0.51
N LEU A 2 -7.92 50.83 -0.49
CA LEU A 2 -8.85 49.70 -0.29
C LEU A 2 -8.10 48.37 -0.05
N GLU A 3 -7.03 48.15 -0.80
CA GLU A 3 -6.23 46.92 -0.71
C GLU A 3 -5.49 46.79 0.62
N ASP A 4 -4.95 47.89 1.15
CA ASP A 4 -4.30 47.92 2.47
C ASP A 4 -5.29 47.62 3.59
N LEU A 5 -6.51 48.15 3.50
CA LEU A 5 -7.59 47.87 4.44
C LEU A 5 -8.03 46.41 4.36
N ALA A 6 -8.12 45.85 3.15
CA ALA A 6 -8.45 44.44 2.95
C ALA A 6 -7.37 43.52 3.52
N LEU A 7 -6.09 43.83 3.30
CA LEU A 7 -4.95 43.10 3.84
C LEU A 7 -4.94 43.10 5.38
N PHE A 8 -5.16 44.27 5.96
CA PHE A 8 -5.23 44.44 7.41
C PHE A 8 -6.40 43.69 8.03
N THR A 9 -7.59 43.83 7.45
CA THR A 9 -8.81 43.16 7.90
C THR A 9 -8.69 41.64 7.79
N PHE A 10 -8.14 41.14 6.68
CA PHE A 10 -7.83 39.73 6.49
C PHE A 10 -6.87 39.22 7.57
N SER A 11 -5.76 39.92 7.79
CA SER A 11 -4.75 39.55 8.80
C SER A 11 -5.29 39.56 10.23
N LEU A 12 -6.32 40.35 10.53
CA LEU A 12 -7.01 40.34 11.83
C LEU A 12 -8.06 39.23 11.95
N GLY A 13 -8.76 38.91 10.86
CA GLY A 13 -9.81 37.89 10.83
C GLY A 13 -9.29 36.45 10.85
N LEU A 14 -8.01 36.22 10.59
CA LEU A 14 -7.39 34.90 10.66
C LEU A 14 -7.27 34.38 12.09
N HIS A 15 -7.33 33.05 12.23
CA HIS A 15 -7.01 32.38 13.49
C HIS A 15 -5.63 32.82 14.01
N PRO A 16 -5.42 33.06 15.32
CA PRO A 16 -4.21 33.69 15.85
C PRO A 16 -2.89 33.07 15.38
N ARG A 17 -2.84 31.75 15.26
CA ARG A 17 -1.67 31.03 14.73
C ARG A 17 -1.35 31.38 13.27
N LEU A 18 -2.36 31.37 12.39
CA LEU A 18 -2.21 31.72 10.99
C LEU A 18 -1.95 33.22 10.84
N SER A 19 -2.65 34.04 11.62
CA SER A 19 -2.45 35.50 11.67
C SER A 19 -1.00 35.88 11.96
N ASN A 20 -0.38 35.25 12.99
CA ASN A 20 1.03 35.47 13.30
C ASN A 20 1.94 35.09 12.12
N ASN A 21 1.73 33.91 11.53
CA ASN A 21 2.55 33.43 10.43
C ASN A 21 2.44 34.31 9.17
N VAL A 22 1.23 34.76 8.84
CA VAL A 22 0.99 35.68 7.71
C VAL A 22 1.65 37.04 7.98
N ARG A 23 1.51 37.60 9.19
CA ARG A 23 2.14 38.89 9.55
C ARG A 23 3.66 38.82 9.53
N CYS A 24 4.26 37.73 10.02
CA CYS A 24 5.71 37.54 10.00
C CYS A 24 6.30 37.49 8.58
N ARG A 25 5.51 37.06 7.59
CA ARG A 25 5.92 37.03 6.17
C ARG A 25 5.69 38.35 5.43
N ASN A 26 4.97 39.30 6.04
CA ASN A 26 4.74 40.65 5.53
C ASN A 26 4.28 40.67 4.04
N PRO A 27 3.12 40.08 3.72
CA PRO A 27 2.63 39.96 2.35
C PRO A 27 2.34 41.33 1.74
N LYS A 28 2.61 41.48 0.44
CA LYS A 28 2.47 42.78 -0.27
C LYS A 28 1.10 42.99 -0.89
N SER A 29 0.32 41.94 -1.06
CA SER A 29 -1.03 41.99 -1.63
C SER A 29 -1.96 41.03 -0.88
N LEU A 30 -3.26 41.24 -1.02
CA LEU A 30 -4.26 40.35 -0.41
C LEU A 30 -4.09 38.91 -0.89
N ASN A 31 -3.83 38.72 -2.17
CA ASN A 31 -3.64 37.39 -2.76
C ASN A 31 -2.39 36.69 -2.21
N ASP A 32 -1.31 37.46 -2.00
CA ASP A 32 -0.10 36.96 -1.35
C ASP A 32 -0.38 36.51 0.09
N ALA A 33 -1.12 37.33 0.86
CA ALA A 33 -1.54 36.96 2.22
C ALA A 33 -2.41 35.69 2.26
N ILE A 34 -3.31 35.53 1.30
CA ILE A 34 -4.16 34.34 1.17
C ILE A 34 -3.30 33.11 0.88
N ASN A 35 -2.38 33.18 -0.07
CA ASN A 35 -1.50 32.07 -0.41
C ASN A 35 -0.62 31.66 0.77
N VAL A 36 -0.03 32.63 1.46
CA VAL A 36 0.74 32.37 2.67
C VAL A 36 -0.09 31.65 3.73
N ALA A 37 -1.34 32.08 3.96
CA ALA A 37 -2.23 31.44 4.92
C ALA A 37 -2.55 29.99 4.53
N LEU A 38 -2.84 29.73 3.25
CA LEU A 38 -3.17 28.41 2.72
C LEU A 38 -1.98 27.44 2.78
N GLU A 39 -0.78 27.91 2.43
CA GLU A 39 0.45 27.14 2.53
C GLU A 39 0.72 26.73 3.98
N GLU A 40 0.56 27.66 4.91
CA GLU A 40 0.79 27.43 6.33
C GLU A 40 -0.24 26.45 6.92
N GLU A 41 -1.52 26.58 6.56
CA GLU A 41 -2.57 25.66 6.98
C GLU A 41 -2.31 24.23 6.47
N LYS A 42 -1.83 24.10 5.23
CA LYS A 42 -1.47 22.81 4.63
C LYS A 42 -0.29 22.17 5.37
N ILE A 43 0.77 22.93 5.65
CA ILE A 43 1.93 22.45 6.41
C ILE A 43 1.49 22.02 7.81
N GLN A 44 0.68 22.83 8.49
CA GLN A 44 0.19 22.50 9.84
C GLN A 44 -0.63 21.21 9.86
N ASN A 45 -1.48 20.98 8.85
CA ASN A 45 -2.23 19.73 8.70
C ASN A 45 -1.34 18.51 8.48
N LEU A 46 -0.28 18.65 7.68
CA LEU A 46 0.69 17.57 7.47
C LEU A 46 1.46 17.26 8.75
N LEU A 47 1.89 18.29 9.47
CA LEU A 47 2.59 18.13 10.75
C LEU A 47 1.67 17.47 11.79
N TYR A 48 0.42 17.91 11.93
CA TYR A 48 -0.52 17.31 12.88
C TYR A 48 -0.74 15.81 12.60
N LYS A 49 -0.90 15.43 11.32
CA LYS A 49 -1.07 14.03 10.90
C LYS A 49 0.18 13.16 11.14
N THR A 50 1.37 13.73 11.02
CA THR A 50 2.64 12.98 11.08
C THR A 50 3.27 12.96 12.47
N THR A 51 3.18 14.06 13.21
CA THR A 51 3.88 14.26 14.49
C THR A 51 3.04 13.88 15.71
N ILE A 52 1.72 14.04 15.64
CA ILE A 52 0.82 13.67 16.74
C ILE A 52 0.10 12.39 16.36
N LYS A 53 0.81 11.26 16.43
CA LYS A 53 0.13 9.97 16.53
C LYS A 53 -0.57 9.96 17.89
N PRO A 54 -1.91 9.94 17.96
CA PRO A 54 -2.59 9.94 19.24
C PRO A 54 -2.07 8.76 20.07
N LYS A 55 -1.73 9.04 21.34
CA LYS A 55 -1.46 7.98 22.30
C LYS A 55 -2.71 7.13 22.41
N CYS A 56 -2.55 5.82 22.40
CA CYS A 56 -3.69 4.94 22.63
C CYS A 56 -4.26 5.19 24.04
N SER A 57 -5.55 5.49 24.16
CA SER A 57 -6.18 5.74 25.47
C SER A 57 -6.22 4.50 26.38
N ILE A 58 -6.04 3.30 25.82
CA ILE A 58 -6.06 2.04 26.55
C ILE A 58 -4.68 1.71 27.15
N CYS A 59 -3.59 1.92 26.40
CA CYS A 59 -2.25 1.50 26.83
C CYS A 59 -1.23 2.64 26.94
N GLY A 60 -1.60 3.87 26.61
CA GLY A 60 -0.74 5.05 26.66
C GLY A 60 0.39 5.11 25.63
N LYS A 61 0.57 4.06 24.82
CA LYS A 61 1.66 3.98 23.83
C LYS A 61 1.24 4.66 22.51
N PRO A 62 2.13 5.44 21.87
CA PRO A 62 1.88 6.00 20.56
C PRO A 62 1.99 4.92 19.46
N GLY A 63 1.48 5.23 18.26
CA GLY A 63 1.70 4.41 17.07
C GLY A 63 0.55 3.47 16.67
N HIS A 64 -0.58 3.50 17.39
CA HIS A 64 -1.79 2.75 17.02
C HIS A 64 -3.05 3.43 17.61
N SER A 65 -4.20 3.16 17.00
CA SER A 65 -5.51 3.62 17.47
C SER A 65 -6.07 2.72 18.59
N GLU A 66 -7.10 3.17 19.33
CA GLU A 66 -7.80 2.34 20.32
C GLU A 66 -8.36 1.04 19.73
N SER A 67 -8.83 1.09 18.48
CA SER A 67 -9.32 -0.06 17.72
C SER A 67 -8.25 -1.12 17.44
N GLU A 68 -6.99 -0.71 17.31
CA GLU A 68 -5.86 -1.57 16.99
C GLU A 68 -5.07 -1.97 18.25
N CYS A 69 -5.52 -1.54 19.43
CA CYS A 69 -4.81 -1.77 20.67
C CYS A 69 -4.86 -3.25 21.09
N ARG A 70 -3.68 -3.87 21.17
CA ARG A 70 -3.54 -5.27 21.62
C ARG A 70 -3.96 -5.47 23.08
N GLU A 71 -3.76 -4.47 23.94
CA GLU A 71 -4.14 -4.50 25.36
C GLU A 71 -5.67 -4.52 25.56
N LYS A 72 -6.45 -4.00 24.61
CA LYS A 72 -7.93 -4.07 24.65
C LYS A 72 -8.43 -5.50 24.83
N ARG A 73 -7.75 -6.48 24.20
CA ARG A 73 -8.10 -7.91 24.31
C ARG A 73 -7.79 -8.51 25.68
N LYS A 74 -6.95 -7.88 26.50
CA LYS A 74 -6.64 -8.36 27.86
C LYS A 74 -7.68 -7.92 28.88
N LEU A 75 -8.32 -6.76 28.67
CA LEU A 75 -9.39 -6.26 29.53
C LEU A 75 -10.73 -7.00 29.31
N THR A 76 -10.92 -7.62 28.14
CA THR A 76 -12.14 -8.37 27.81
C THR A 76 -12.05 -9.87 28.06
N VAL A 77 -10.89 -10.37 28.50
CA VAL A 77 -10.71 -11.79 28.83
C VAL A 77 -10.52 -11.90 30.34
N PRO A 78 -11.48 -12.46 31.09
CA PRO A 78 -11.28 -12.73 32.51
C PRO A 78 -10.12 -13.73 32.70
N PRO A 79 -9.27 -13.55 33.72
CA PRO A 79 -8.13 -14.42 33.95
C PRO A 79 -8.55 -15.77 34.55
N HIS A 80 -8.15 -16.83 33.83
CA HIS A 80 -7.78 -18.17 34.30
C HIS A 80 -8.89 -19.16 34.73
N VAL A 81 -8.94 -20.32 34.06
CA VAL A 81 -8.88 -21.61 34.76
C VAL A 81 -7.98 -22.61 33.99
N PRO A 82 -7.31 -23.53 34.70
CA PRO A 82 -6.29 -24.43 34.18
C PRO A 82 -6.88 -25.53 33.27
N LEU A 83 -5.98 -26.14 32.49
CA LEU A 83 -6.13 -27.37 31.72
C LEU A 83 -7.18 -28.34 32.30
N VAL A 84 -8.34 -28.39 31.67
CA VAL A 84 -9.23 -29.56 31.68
C VAL A 84 -9.52 -29.94 30.22
N PRO A 85 -9.32 -31.21 29.81
CA PRO A 85 -9.81 -31.67 28.52
C PRO A 85 -11.33 -31.75 28.62
N ARG A 86 -12.01 -30.63 28.31
CA ARG A 86 -13.47 -30.57 28.38
C ARG A 86 -14.04 -31.07 27.06
N SER A 87 -14.47 -32.32 27.09
CA SER A 87 -15.33 -32.94 26.09
C SER A 87 -16.49 -32.02 25.74
N SER A 88 -16.61 -31.73 24.44
CA SER A 88 -17.86 -31.52 23.69
C SER A 88 -19.03 -30.86 24.44
N THR A 89 -18.92 -29.59 24.81
CA THR A 89 -20.12 -28.77 25.01
C THR A 89 -20.55 -28.23 23.65
N SER A 90 -21.67 -28.75 23.18
CA SER A 90 -22.46 -28.28 22.03
C SER A 90 -22.58 -26.74 22.06
N PHE A 91 -21.68 -26.05 21.36
CA PHE A 91 -21.88 -24.65 21.02
C PHE A 91 -22.98 -24.64 19.96
N ASN A 92 -24.08 -23.96 20.24
CA ASN A 92 -25.12 -23.73 19.26
C ASN A 92 -24.46 -23.15 17.99
N ASN A 93 -24.39 -23.94 16.91
CA ASN A 93 -23.71 -23.59 15.66
C ASN A 93 -24.20 -22.23 15.10
N SER A 94 -25.41 -21.81 15.48
CA SER A 94 -26.03 -20.53 15.16
C SER A 94 -25.20 -19.28 15.53
N GLN A 95 -24.30 -19.38 16.52
CA GLN A 95 -23.47 -18.26 16.98
C GLN A 95 -22.07 -18.22 16.34
N LEU A 96 -21.64 -19.32 15.73
CA LEU A 96 -20.34 -19.42 15.06
C LEU A 96 -20.44 -18.74 13.69
N TYR A 97 -19.60 -17.74 13.42
CA TYR A 97 -19.62 -16.93 12.19
C TYR A 97 -18.32 -17.11 11.41
N CYS A 98 -18.44 -17.42 10.11
CA CYS A 98 -17.29 -17.61 9.25
C CYS A 98 -16.87 -16.31 8.55
N ASN A 99 -15.67 -15.82 8.87
CA ASN A 99 -15.11 -14.61 8.26
C ASN A 99 -14.81 -14.73 6.75
N TYR A 100 -14.72 -15.96 6.21
CA TYR A 100 -14.40 -16.19 4.79
C TYR A 100 -15.64 -16.13 3.90
N CYS A 101 -16.68 -16.92 4.24
CA CYS A 101 -17.89 -17.02 3.42
C CYS A 101 -19.04 -16.15 3.93
N LYS A 102 -18.90 -15.54 5.12
CA LYS A 102 -19.88 -14.69 5.80
C LYS A 102 -21.17 -15.40 6.24
N ASN A 103 -21.16 -16.74 6.27
CA ASN A 103 -22.27 -17.55 6.76
C ASN A 103 -22.07 -17.93 8.23
N LYS A 104 -23.19 -18.10 8.95
CA LYS A 104 -23.23 -18.65 10.32
C LYS A 104 -23.13 -20.18 10.27
N GLY A 105 -22.92 -20.84 11.41
CA GLY A 105 -22.90 -22.30 11.50
C GLY A 105 -21.51 -22.94 11.53
N HIS A 106 -20.44 -22.20 11.23
CA HIS A 106 -19.07 -22.74 11.16
C HIS A 106 -18.02 -21.63 11.32
N ASP A 107 -16.80 -22.02 11.71
CA ASP A 107 -15.63 -21.15 11.72
C ASP A 107 -14.81 -21.30 10.42
N ILE A 108 -13.85 -20.40 10.19
CA ILE A 108 -12.98 -20.38 9.01
C ILE A 108 -12.19 -21.68 8.80
N THR A 109 -11.93 -22.44 9.86
CA THR A 109 -11.25 -23.75 9.83
C THR A 109 -12.12 -24.83 9.19
N GLN A 110 -13.44 -24.76 9.37
CA GLN A 110 -14.43 -25.70 8.86
C GLN A 110 -15.16 -25.18 7.60
N CYS A 111 -14.65 -24.10 6.99
CA CYS A 111 -15.31 -23.47 5.85
C CYS A 111 -15.13 -24.30 4.56
N HIS A 112 -16.23 -24.91 4.09
CA HIS A 112 -16.24 -25.70 2.85
C HIS A 112 -15.82 -24.88 1.62
N LYS A 113 -16.30 -23.62 1.50
CA LYS A 113 -15.91 -22.72 0.41
C LYS A 113 -14.41 -22.43 0.39
N ARG A 114 -13.80 -22.26 1.57
CA ARG A 114 -12.35 -22.05 1.70
C ARG A 114 -11.58 -23.29 1.28
N LYS A 115 -12.00 -24.47 1.74
CA LYS A 115 -11.39 -25.76 1.39
C LYS A 115 -11.42 -25.99 -0.13
N TYR A 116 -12.59 -25.85 -0.75
CA TYR A 116 -12.75 -25.97 -2.20
C TYR A 116 -11.86 -24.99 -2.98
N ASN A 117 -11.82 -23.70 -2.59
CA ASN A 117 -10.98 -22.72 -3.26
C ASN A 117 -9.47 -22.98 -3.08
N ASN A 118 -9.06 -23.51 -1.94
CA ASN A 118 -7.67 -23.90 -1.70
C ASN A 118 -7.29 -25.12 -2.55
N GLU A 119 -8.15 -26.14 -2.59
CA GLU A 119 -7.97 -27.33 -3.43
C GLU A 119 -7.89 -26.94 -4.91
N ARG A 120 -8.82 -26.13 -5.41
CA ARG A 120 -8.82 -25.64 -6.80
C ARG A 120 -7.58 -24.83 -7.16
N ARG A 121 -7.05 -24.01 -6.23
CA ARG A 121 -5.79 -23.31 -6.46
C ARG A 121 -4.59 -24.26 -6.47
N ASN A 122 -4.63 -25.29 -5.63
CA ASN A 122 -3.55 -26.26 -5.56
C ASN A 122 -3.48 -27.12 -6.82
N THR A 123 -4.63 -27.53 -7.37
CA THR A 123 -4.69 -28.28 -8.65
C THR A 123 -4.21 -27.44 -9.83
N LEU A 124 -4.61 -26.17 -9.92
CA LEU A 124 -4.12 -25.27 -10.97
C LEU A 124 -2.60 -25.01 -10.88
N ASN A 125 -2.04 -25.05 -9.67
CA ASN A 125 -0.60 -24.92 -9.46
C ASN A 125 0.17 -26.21 -9.73
N SER A 126 -0.42 -27.40 -9.52
CA SER A 126 0.21 -28.66 -9.94
C SER A 126 0.25 -28.77 -11.46
N ASP A 127 -0.85 -28.45 -12.15
CA ASP A 127 -0.91 -28.51 -13.62
C ASP A 127 0.11 -27.58 -14.29
N ASN A 128 0.36 -26.41 -13.71
CA ASN A 128 1.39 -25.49 -14.20
C ASN A 128 2.82 -25.96 -13.91
N ARG A 129 3.06 -26.67 -12.81
CA ARG A 129 4.38 -27.22 -12.48
C ARG A 129 4.75 -28.39 -13.38
N ASP A 130 3.79 -29.27 -13.70
CA ASP A 130 4.02 -30.39 -14.62
C ASP A 130 4.27 -29.89 -16.07
N ARG A 131 3.59 -28.80 -16.48
CA ARG A 131 3.88 -28.13 -17.76
C ARG A 131 5.23 -27.43 -17.80
N GLN A 132 5.69 -26.83 -16.68
CA GLN A 132 7.02 -26.24 -16.59
C GLN A 132 8.14 -27.28 -16.58
N ALA A 133 7.92 -28.45 -15.96
CA ALA A 133 8.88 -29.55 -15.97
C ALA A 133 9.04 -30.19 -17.36
N ALA A 134 7.96 -30.28 -18.15
CA ALA A 134 8.00 -30.83 -19.50
C ALA A 134 8.76 -29.97 -20.54
N MET A 135 8.96 -28.67 -20.28
CA MET A 135 9.73 -27.80 -21.19
C MET A 135 11.25 -27.78 -20.95
N HIS A 136 11.74 -28.37 -19.86
CA HIS A 136 13.16 -28.30 -19.48
C HIS A 136 14.00 -29.52 -19.88
N HIS A 137 13.46 -30.41 -20.73
CA HIS A 137 14.12 -31.65 -21.17
C HIS A 137 14.36 -31.76 -22.69
N ILE A 138 14.58 -30.63 -23.39
CA ILE A 138 15.17 -30.67 -24.73
C ILE A 138 16.69 -30.81 -24.55
N THR A 139 17.15 -32.06 -24.54
CA THR A 139 18.56 -32.41 -24.65
C THR A 139 19.07 -31.93 -26.01
N PHE A 140 19.96 -30.95 -26.03
CA PHE A 140 20.69 -30.57 -27.24
C PHE A 140 21.74 -31.64 -27.52
N GLU A 141 21.46 -32.54 -28.48
CA GLU A 141 22.52 -33.24 -29.19
C GLU A 141 23.30 -32.22 -30.04
N PRO A 142 24.64 -32.17 -29.96
CA PRO A 142 25.42 -31.30 -30.82
C PRO A 142 25.48 -31.89 -32.25
N PRO A 143 25.18 -31.09 -33.29
CA PRO A 143 25.21 -31.56 -34.68
C PRO A 143 26.66 -31.70 -35.21
N PRO A 144 26.90 -32.57 -36.21
CA PRO A 144 28.23 -32.84 -36.73
C PRO A 144 28.74 -31.68 -37.59
N LEU A 145 30.02 -31.34 -37.43
CA LEU A 145 30.71 -30.28 -38.16
C LEU A 145 30.86 -30.66 -39.65
N LEU A 146 30.21 -29.91 -40.53
CA LEU A 146 30.44 -29.94 -41.97
C LEU A 146 31.20 -28.67 -42.37
N SER A 147 32.32 -28.90 -43.05
CA SER A 147 33.34 -27.96 -43.49
C SER A 147 32.86 -26.94 -44.54
N ASP A 148 33.31 -25.69 -44.35
CA ASP A 148 33.10 -24.53 -45.21
C ASP A 148 33.55 -24.76 -46.67
N PRO A 149 32.89 -24.08 -47.62
CA PRO A 149 33.60 -23.52 -48.77
C PRO A 149 33.51 -21.98 -48.86
N SER A 150 34.67 -21.43 -49.22
CA SER A 150 35.09 -20.04 -49.45
C SER A 150 34.16 -19.07 -50.22
N PRO A 151 34.41 -17.75 -50.10
CA PRO A 151 33.52 -16.69 -50.58
C PRO A 151 33.73 -16.35 -52.06
N THR A 152 32.66 -15.94 -52.73
CA THR A 152 32.73 -15.22 -54.02
C THR A 152 32.22 -13.78 -53.88
N PRO A 153 32.77 -12.84 -54.66
CA PRO A 153 32.58 -11.41 -54.47
C PRO A 153 31.44 -10.88 -55.35
N TYR A 154 30.72 -9.87 -54.86
CA TYR A 154 29.99 -8.99 -55.76
C TYR A 154 30.05 -7.54 -55.28
N SER A 155 30.65 -6.71 -56.13
CA SER A 155 30.55 -5.25 -56.12
C SER A 155 29.15 -4.80 -56.47
N THR A 156 28.65 -3.76 -55.81
CA THR A 156 28.05 -2.61 -56.51
C THR A 156 28.09 -1.36 -55.63
N SER A 157 28.81 -0.39 -56.16
CA SER A 157 28.75 1.07 -55.99
C SER A 157 27.35 1.64 -55.81
N TYR A 158 27.18 2.71 -55.00
CA TYR A 158 26.44 3.95 -55.31
C TYR A 158 26.89 5.09 -54.37
N GLU A 159 26.57 6.32 -54.76
CA GLU A 159 27.32 7.55 -54.58
C GLU A 159 27.08 8.36 -53.28
N ASN A 160 28.14 9.11 -52.93
CA ASN A 160 28.20 10.48 -52.38
C ASN A 160 26.89 11.21 -52.03
N VAL A 161 26.84 11.77 -50.80
CA VAL A 161 26.62 13.22 -50.57
C VAL A 161 27.28 13.65 -49.24
N PRO A 162 27.96 14.81 -49.15
CA PRO A 162 28.63 15.27 -47.93
C PRO A 162 27.72 16.16 -47.07
N SER A 163 27.97 16.22 -45.76
CA SER A 163 27.45 17.29 -44.90
C SER A 163 28.45 17.60 -43.79
N SER A 164 29.07 18.76 -43.97
CA SER A 164 29.89 19.51 -43.02
C SER A 164 29.09 19.84 -41.75
N SER A 165 29.76 19.87 -40.59
CA SER A 165 29.64 20.90 -39.53
C SER A 165 30.29 20.40 -38.24
N GLY A 166 31.24 21.16 -37.69
CA GLY A 166 31.82 20.95 -36.35
C GLY A 166 33.32 21.10 -36.33
#